data_AF-A0A955BFP6-F1
#
_entry.id   AF-A0A955BFP6-F1
#
_cell.length_a   1.000
_cell.length_b   1.000
_cell.length_c   1.000
_cell.angle_alpha   90.00
_cell.angle_beta   90.00
_cell.angle_gamma   90.00
#
_symmetry.space_group_name_H-M   'P 1'
#
loop_
_entity.id
_entity.type
_entity.pdbx_description
1 polymer ?
#
loop_
_entity_poly.entity_id
_entity_poly.type
_entity_poly.pdbx_seq_one_letter_code
_entity_poly.pdbx_strand_id
1 'polypeptide(L)'
;MSTTPDEHKATAPAQARCAVITVSDTRTIETDTGGQLLIDKLIAAGHEISYREIIPDDPVRMRPLLTRFRDDPAVDAVLMTGGTGISSRDQTYETVVELLTKPLPGYGELFRMLSYQEIGAAAILSRAVGGLMDRTLLLTMP
;
A
#
# COMPACT_ATOMS: atom_id res chain seq x y z
N MET A 1 20.67 -20.72 11.96
CA MET A 1 19.67 -19.73 11.51
C MET A 1 20.18 -19.16 10.20
N SER A 2 19.35 -19.06 9.17
CA SER A 2 19.77 -18.61 7.83
C SER A 2 20.26 -17.16 7.89
N THR A 3 21.48 -16.88 7.40
CA THR A 3 22.07 -15.52 7.29
C THR A 3 21.45 -14.68 6.16
N THR A 4 20.64 -15.33 5.34
CA THR A 4 20.02 -14.80 4.11
C THR A 4 19.21 -13.51 4.30
N PRO A 5 18.41 -13.32 5.38
CA PRO A 5 17.66 -12.07 5.56
C PRO A 5 18.57 -10.86 5.79
N ASP A 6 19.66 -11.03 6.54
CA ASP A 6 20.60 -9.95 6.84
C ASP A 6 21.46 -9.61 5.62
N GLU A 7 21.85 -10.62 4.83
CA GLU A 7 22.52 -10.45 3.54
C GLU A 7 21.64 -9.70 2.54
N HIS A 8 20.35 -10.08 2.41
CA HIS A 8 19.42 -9.36 1.53
C HIS A 8 19.25 -7.90 1.95
N LYS A 9 19.12 -7.63 3.26
CA LYS A 9 19.04 -6.25 3.79
C LYS A 9 20.32 -5.45 3.50
N ALA A 10 21.49 -6.07 3.62
CA ALA A 10 22.76 -5.40 3.36
C ALA A 10 22.93 -4.98 1.88
N THR A 11 22.30 -5.71 0.96
CA THR A 11 22.31 -5.41 -0.48
C THR A 11 21.12 -4.58 -0.96
N ALA A 12 20.11 -4.36 -0.10
CA ALA A 12 18.92 -3.61 -0.46
C ALA A 12 19.25 -2.13 -0.65
N PRO A 13 18.54 -1.41 -1.53
CA PRO A 13 18.64 0.04 -1.63
C PRO A 13 18.37 0.67 -0.27
N ALA A 14 19.24 1.60 0.16
CA ALA A 14 19.06 2.33 1.42
C ALA A 14 17.82 3.25 1.41
N GLN A 15 17.36 3.60 0.21
CA GLN A 15 16.23 4.49 -0.03
C GLN A 15 15.35 3.90 -1.13
N ALA A 16 14.04 3.99 -0.94
CA ALA A 16 13.03 3.69 -1.94
C ALA A 16 12.28 4.98 -2.28
N ARG A 17 11.84 5.10 -3.52
CA ARG A 17 10.99 6.18 -4.01
C ARG A 17 9.54 5.74 -3.96
N CYS A 18 8.75 6.41 -3.14
CA CYS A 18 7.41 5.97 -2.78
C CYS A 18 6.34 6.89 -3.35
N ALA A 19 5.29 6.28 -3.90
CA ALA A 19 4.01 6.94 -4.15
C ALA A 19 3.05 6.59 -3.02
N VAL A 20 2.40 7.61 -2.44
CA VAL A 20 1.36 7.43 -1.42
C VAL A 20 0.01 7.81 -2.01
N ILE A 21 -0.96 6.90 -1.90
CA ILE A 21 -2.32 7.10 -2.41
C ILE A 21 -3.32 6.96 -1.26
N THR A 22 -4.11 7.99 -1.04
CA THR A 22 -5.29 7.89 -0.18
C THR A 22 -6.51 7.67 -1.06
N VAL A 23 -7.23 6.57 -0.81
CA VAL A 23 -8.49 6.26 -1.49
C VAL A 23 -9.66 6.77 -0.65
N SER A 24 -10.26 7.87 -1.08
CA SER A 24 -11.40 8.49 -0.40
C SER A 24 -12.16 9.47 -1.29
N ASP A 25 -13.48 9.49 -1.16
CA ASP A 25 -14.36 10.48 -1.81
C ASP A 25 -14.38 11.84 -1.10
N THR A 26 -13.95 11.89 0.17
CA THR A 26 -14.18 13.06 1.04
C THR A 26 -12.91 13.69 1.59
N ARG A 27 -11.77 13.00 1.51
CA ARG A 27 -10.50 13.54 2.02
C ARG A 27 -9.96 14.63 1.11
N THR A 28 -9.30 15.58 1.77
CA THR A 28 -8.45 16.60 1.17
C THR A 28 -7.05 16.46 1.77
N ILE A 29 -6.06 17.17 1.25
CA ILE A 29 -4.68 17.14 1.76
C ILE A 29 -4.63 17.48 3.27
N GLU A 30 -5.47 18.41 3.71
CA GLU A 30 -5.53 18.88 5.10
C GLU A 30 -6.19 17.86 6.05
N THR A 31 -7.07 17.00 5.52
CA THR A 31 -7.87 16.05 6.31
C THR A 31 -7.39 14.60 6.17
N ASP A 32 -6.47 14.34 5.25
CA ASP A 32 -5.86 13.06 4.95
C ASP A 32 -4.79 12.69 6.00
N THR A 33 -5.27 12.29 7.18
CA THR A 33 -4.40 11.89 8.29
C THR A 33 -3.68 10.56 8.01
N GLY A 34 -4.30 9.62 7.31
CA GLY A 34 -3.72 8.32 6.95
C GLY A 34 -2.58 8.46 5.96
N GLY A 35 -2.80 9.19 4.85
CA GLY A 35 -1.76 9.47 3.87
C GLY A 35 -0.62 10.30 4.46
N GLN A 36 -0.93 11.30 5.31
CA GLN A 36 0.10 12.06 6.02
C GLN A 36 0.94 11.16 6.94
N LEU A 37 0.31 10.25 7.70
CA LEU A 37 1.02 9.31 8.57
C LEU A 37 1.97 8.40 7.79
N LEU A 38 1.56 7.90 6.61
CA LEU A 38 2.42 7.11 5.74
C LEU A 38 3.62 7.92 5.27
N ILE A 39 3.41 9.14 4.80
CA ILE A 39 4.47 10.06 4.37
C ILE A 39 5.47 10.30 5.50
N ASP A 40 5.00 10.65 6.69
CA ASP A 40 5.86 10.95 7.83
C ASP A 40 6.71 9.73 8.21
N LYS A 41 6.12 8.53 8.23
CA LYS A 41 6.83 7.28 8.54
C LYS A 41 7.86 6.91 7.48
N LEU A 42 7.54 7.09 6.20
CA LEU A 42 8.45 6.82 5.09
C LEU A 42 9.65 7.76 5.11
N ILE A 43 9.42 9.07 5.30
CA ILE A 43 10.49 10.06 5.41
C ILE A 43 11.37 9.79 6.62
N ALA A 44 10.76 9.47 7.79
CA ALA A 44 11.51 9.13 8.99
C ALA A 44 12.36 7.86 8.82
N ALA A 45 11.95 6.95 7.95
CA ALA A 45 12.72 5.75 7.57
C ALA A 45 13.79 6.01 6.48
N GLY A 46 13.91 7.24 5.97
CA GLY A 46 14.89 7.63 4.95
C GLY A 46 14.43 7.44 3.50
N HIS A 47 13.15 7.16 3.27
CA HIS A 47 12.57 7.01 1.94
C HIS A 47 12.18 8.36 1.31
N GLU A 48 12.09 8.39 -0.01
CA GLU A 48 11.69 9.58 -0.78
C GLU A 48 10.20 9.48 -1.14
N ILE A 49 9.47 10.60 -1.12
CA ILE A 49 8.09 10.66 -1.60
C ILE A 49 8.08 11.29 -2.99
N SER A 50 7.86 10.45 -4.02
CA SER A 50 7.77 10.90 -5.41
C SER A 50 6.38 11.42 -5.75
N TYR A 51 5.35 10.83 -5.16
CA TYR A 51 3.95 11.20 -5.41
C TYR A 51 3.11 11.11 -4.14
N ARG A 52 2.15 12.04 -4.01
CA ARG A 52 1.03 11.98 -3.08
C ARG A 52 -0.24 12.24 -3.87
N GLU A 53 -1.17 11.30 -3.84
CA GLU A 53 -2.43 11.37 -4.57
C GLU A 53 -3.61 11.08 -3.64
N ILE A 54 -4.74 11.75 -3.87
CA ILE A 54 -6.03 11.41 -3.25
C ILE A 54 -7.00 11.11 -4.38
N ILE A 55 -7.56 9.90 -4.42
CA ILE A 55 -8.48 9.46 -5.46
C ILE A 55 -9.76 8.87 -4.85
N PRO A 56 -10.91 8.95 -5.53
CA PRO A 56 -12.10 8.22 -5.11
C PRO A 56 -11.89 6.70 -5.23
N ASP A 57 -12.73 5.92 -4.56
CA ASP A 57 -12.73 4.45 -4.66
C ASP A 57 -13.41 4.00 -5.97
N ASP A 58 -12.70 4.22 -7.07
CA ASP A 58 -13.16 3.95 -8.43
C ASP A 58 -12.06 3.22 -9.23
N PRO A 59 -12.27 1.94 -9.59
CA PRO A 59 -11.32 1.17 -10.39
C PRO A 59 -10.96 1.83 -11.73
N VAL A 60 -11.88 2.60 -12.33
CA VAL A 60 -11.65 3.28 -13.61
C VAL A 60 -10.57 4.36 -13.48
N ARG A 61 -10.45 4.98 -12.30
CA ARG A 61 -9.41 5.97 -12.00
C ARG A 61 -8.16 5.34 -11.39
N MET A 62 -8.35 4.34 -10.55
CA MET A 62 -7.26 3.68 -9.82
C MET A 62 -6.34 2.88 -10.76
N ARG A 63 -6.88 2.10 -11.70
CA ARG A 63 -6.07 1.25 -12.58
C ARG A 63 -5.09 2.03 -13.47
N PRO A 64 -5.50 3.11 -14.15
CA PRO A 64 -4.55 3.91 -14.94
C PRO A 64 -3.47 4.57 -14.09
N LEU A 65 -3.80 5.02 -12.87
CA LEU A 65 -2.83 5.62 -11.96
C LEU A 65 -1.78 4.60 -11.51
N LEU A 66 -2.22 3.41 -11.08
CA LEU A 66 -1.31 2.33 -10.69
C LEU A 66 -0.46 1.85 -11.88
N THR A 67 -1.05 1.75 -13.07
CA THR A 67 -0.30 1.45 -14.30
C THR A 67 0.77 2.50 -14.59
N ARG A 68 0.45 3.79 -14.45
CA ARG A 68 1.44 4.87 -14.58
C ARG A 68 2.60 4.67 -13.60
N PHE A 69 2.31 4.39 -12.33
CA PHE A 69 3.34 4.18 -11.31
C PHE A 69 4.15 2.90 -11.50
N ARG A 70 3.55 1.84 -12.05
CA ARG A 70 4.27 0.63 -12.46
C ARG A 70 5.34 0.93 -13.50
N ASP A 71 4.99 1.75 -14.49
CA ASP A 71 5.82 2.03 -15.65
C ASP A 71 6.78 3.21 -15.42
N ASP A 72 6.65 3.90 -14.28
CA ASP A 72 7.47 5.05 -13.92
C ASP A 72 8.77 4.61 -13.23
N PRO A 73 9.95 4.84 -13.85
CA PRO A 73 11.22 4.49 -13.23
C PRO A 73 11.53 5.29 -11.97
N ALA A 74 10.74 6.32 -11.63
CA ALA A 74 10.82 7.08 -10.39
C ALA A 74 10.03 6.45 -9.22
N VAL A 75 9.31 5.34 -9.41
CA VAL A 75 8.49 4.72 -8.34
C VAL A 75 8.93 3.28 -8.07
N ASP A 76 9.48 3.06 -6.88
CA ASP A 76 9.87 1.73 -6.40
C ASP A 76 8.74 1.04 -5.62
N ALA A 77 7.92 1.83 -4.91
CA ALA A 77 6.83 1.34 -4.09
C ALA A 77 5.61 2.26 -4.11
N VAL A 78 4.41 1.67 -4.09
CA VAL A 78 3.12 2.33 -3.95
C VAL A 78 2.47 1.86 -2.65
N LEU A 79 2.15 2.80 -1.76
CA LEU A 79 1.45 2.54 -0.52
C LEU A 79 0.08 3.20 -0.56
N MET A 80 -0.97 2.42 -0.34
CA MET A 80 -2.35 2.87 -0.38
C MET A 80 -3.04 2.74 0.98
N THR A 81 -3.87 3.71 1.35
CA THR A 81 -4.77 3.65 2.51
C THR A 81 -6.20 3.99 2.12
N GLY A 82 -7.17 3.24 2.64
CA GLY A 82 -8.61 3.43 2.39
C GLY A 82 -9.21 2.55 1.28
N GLY A 83 -10.54 2.50 1.23
CA GLY A 83 -11.33 1.75 0.23
C GLY A 83 -11.25 0.23 0.33
N THR A 84 -10.78 -0.30 1.47
CA THR A 84 -10.63 -1.75 1.72
C THR A 84 -11.75 -2.34 2.59
N GLY A 85 -12.87 -1.64 2.75
CA GLY A 85 -13.99 -2.15 3.53
C GLY A 85 -14.73 -3.31 2.85
N ILE A 86 -15.89 -3.69 3.41
CA ILE A 86 -16.76 -4.78 2.91
C ILE A 86 -18.01 -4.25 2.20
N SER A 87 -18.16 -2.95 2.05
CA SER A 87 -19.27 -2.35 1.32
C SER A 87 -19.18 -2.69 -0.17
N SER A 88 -20.30 -2.67 -0.87
CA SER A 88 -20.30 -2.79 -2.35
C SER A 88 -19.60 -1.62 -3.05
N ARG A 89 -19.30 -0.54 -2.32
CA ARG A 89 -18.51 0.59 -2.83
C ARG A 89 -17.01 0.41 -2.64
N ASP A 90 -16.59 -0.45 -1.72
CA ASP A 90 -15.18 -0.69 -1.43
C ASP A 90 -14.59 -1.57 -2.54
N GLN A 91 -13.74 -1.01 -3.39
CA GLN A 91 -13.21 -1.70 -4.57
C GLN A 91 -11.68 -1.73 -4.63
N THR A 92 -10.99 -1.10 -3.68
CA THR A 92 -9.51 -1.08 -3.63
C THR A 92 -8.94 -2.49 -3.61
N TYR A 93 -9.46 -3.40 -2.78
CA TYR A 93 -8.89 -4.74 -2.63
C TYR A 93 -8.94 -5.52 -3.94
N GLU A 94 -10.12 -5.63 -4.56
CA GLU A 94 -10.36 -6.32 -5.81
C GLU A 94 -9.48 -5.74 -6.92
N THR A 95 -9.44 -4.41 -7.03
CA THR A 95 -8.64 -3.71 -8.04
C THR A 95 -7.14 -3.99 -7.86
N VAL A 96 -6.64 -3.94 -6.63
CA VAL A 96 -5.23 -4.19 -6.35
C VAL A 96 -4.87 -5.64 -6.66
N VAL A 97 -5.68 -6.62 -6.19
CA VAL A 97 -5.43 -8.05 -6.42
C VAL A 97 -5.25 -8.38 -7.90
N GLU A 98 -6.09 -7.81 -8.78
CA GLU A 98 -6.02 -8.04 -10.22
C GLU A 98 -4.73 -7.50 -10.88
N LEU A 99 -4.08 -6.51 -10.27
CA LEU A 99 -2.86 -5.88 -10.79
C LEU A 99 -1.58 -6.55 -10.26
N LEU A 100 -1.68 -7.42 -9.25
CA LEU A 100 -0.52 -8.09 -8.68
C LEU A 100 -0.02 -9.21 -9.59
N THR A 101 1.18 -9.02 -10.12
CA THR A 101 1.94 -10.05 -10.84
C THR A 101 2.52 -11.11 -9.91
N LYS A 102 2.85 -10.73 -8.67
CA LYS A 102 3.36 -11.64 -7.63
C LYS A 102 2.76 -11.30 -6.27
N PRO A 103 1.66 -11.96 -5.87
CA PRO A 103 1.04 -11.73 -4.57
C PRO A 103 1.97 -12.08 -3.40
N LEU A 104 1.90 -11.30 -2.33
CA LEU A 104 2.56 -11.54 -1.04
C LEU A 104 1.49 -11.78 0.04
N PRO A 105 0.84 -12.96 0.06
CA PRO A 105 -0.31 -13.23 0.95
C PRO A 105 0.02 -13.02 2.43
N GLY A 106 1.26 -13.30 2.83
CA GLY A 106 1.76 -13.09 4.20
C GLY A 106 1.65 -11.65 4.70
N TYR A 107 1.60 -10.65 3.82
CA TYR A 107 1.36 -9.26 4.22
C TYR A 107 -0.03 -9.10 4.86
N GLY A 108 -1.09 -9.53 4.18
CA GLY A 108 -2.45 -9.43 4.69
C GLY A 108 -2.71 -10.36 5.88
N GLU A 109 -2.07 -11.53 5.91
CA GLU A 109 -2.15 -12.48 7.03
C GLU A 109 -1.53 -11.91 8.31
N LEU A 110 -0.30 -11.40 8.24
CA LEU A 110 0.37 -10.78 9.37
C LEU A 110 -0.34 -9.48 9.79
N PHE A 111 -0.83 -8.70 8.83
CA PHE A 111 -1.64 -7.52 9.13
C PHE A 111 -2.84 -7.90 10.00
N ARG A 112 -3.65 -8.88 9.58
CA ARG A 112 -4.83 -9.32 10.36
C ARG A 112 -4.44 -9.92 11.72
N MET A 113 -3.34 -10.66 11.78
CA MET A 113 -2.85 -11.22 13.05
C MET A 113 -2.49 -10.10 14.04
N LEU A 114 -1.77 -9.06 13.59
CA LEU A 114 -1.41 -7.91 14.42
C LEU A 114 -2.65 -7.08 14.77
N SER A 115 -3.53 -6.81 13.81
CA SER A 115 -4.80 -6.12 14.07
C SER A 115 -5.67 -6.88 15.05
N TYR A 116 -5.69 -8.21 15.05
CA TYR A 116 -6.45 -8.99 16.03
C TYR A 116 -5.99 -8.73 17.47
N GLN A 117 -4.69 -8.45 17.66
CA GLN A 117 -4.15 -8.09 18.99
C GLN A 117 -4.61 -6.69 19.44
N GLU A 118 -4.91 -5.79 18.50
CA GLU A 118 -5.32 -4.40 18.80
C GLU A 118 -6.84 -4.21 18.85
N ILE A 119 -7.56 -4.77 17.88
CA ILE A 119 -9.02 -4.55 17.66
C ILE A 119 -9.86 -5.83 17.77
N GLY A 120 -9.24 -6.95 18.16
CA GLY A 120 -9.93 -8.22 18.36
C GLY A 120 -10.58 -8.76 17.09
N ALA A 121 -11.78 -9.36 17.24
CA ALA A 121 -12.50 -10.02 16.15
C ALA A 121 -12.81 -9.09 14.96
N ALA A 122 -12.85 -7.76 15.15
CA ALA A 122 -13.04 -6.80 14.06
C ALA A 122 -11.97 -6.93 12.96
N ALA A 123 -10.78 -7.44 13.29
CA ALA A 123 -9.72 -7.72 12.33
C ALA A 123 -10.11 -8.71 11.22
N ILE A 124 -11.17 -9.51 11.40
CA ILE A 124 -11.70 -10.38 10.34
C ILE A 124 -12.20 -9.57 9.13
N LEU A 125 -12.59 -8.31 9.33
CA LEU A 125 -13.08 -7.41 8.29
C LEU A 125 -11.95 -6.65 7.58
N SER A 126 -10.72 -6.72 8.08
CA SER A 126 -9.58 -6.00 7.51
C SER A 126 -9.09 -6.67 6.23
N ARG A 127 -9.11 -5.92 5.12
CA ARG A 127 -8.71 -6.41 3.79
C ARG A 127 -7.45 -5.71 3.29
N ALA A 128 -6.36 -5.85 4.03
CA ALA A 128 -5.03 -5.49 3.54
C ALA A 128 -4.52 -6.54 2.52
N VAL A 129 -3.90 -6.08 1.44
CA VAL A 129 -3.28 -6.94 0.42
C VAL A 129 -2.05 -6.26 -0.16
N GLY A 130 -1.11 -7.06 -0.65
CA GLY A 130 0.10 -6.53 -1.24
C GLY A 130 0.84 -7.55 -2.07
N GLY A 131 1.74 -7.04 -2.89
CA GLY A 131 2.56 -7.85 -3.79
C GLY A 131 3.37 -7.00 -4.73
N LEU A 132 3.95 -7.63 -5.75
CA LEU A 132 4.60 -6.92 -6.85
C LEU A 132 3.62 -6.70 -7.99
N MET A 133 3.60 -5.48 -8.49
CA MET A 133 3.08 -5.10 -9.80
C MET A 133 4.31 -4.93 -10.70
N ASP A 134 4.68 -6.00 -11.41
CA ASP A 134 5.98 -6.22 -12.06
C ASP A 134 7.17 -6.06 -11.10
N ARG A 135 7.83 -4.91 -11.14
CA ARG A 135 9.00 -4.58 -10.30
C ARG A 135 8.65 -3.63 -9.16
N THR A 136 7.47 -3.02 -9.20
CA THR A 136 7.01 -2.03 -8.22
C THR A 136 6.27 -2.75 -7.09
N LEU A 137 6.66 -2.47 -5.84
CA LEU A 137 5.94 -2.97 -4.68
C LEU A 137 4.59 -2.23 -4.55
N LEU A 138 3.49 -2.95 -4.36
CA LEU A 138 2.17 -2.37 -4.15
C LEU A 138 1.58 -2.94 -2.85
N LEU A 139 1.32 -2.07 -1.87
CA LEU A 139 0.71 -2.43 -0.59
C LEU A 139 -0.52 -1.57 -0.35
N THR A 140 -1.64 -2.18 0.04
CA THR A 140 -2.85 -1.47 0.48
C THR A 140 -3.25 -1.90 1.88
N MET A 141 -3.65 -0.91 2.69
CA MET A 141 -4.12 -1.10 4.05
C MET A 141 -5.39 -0.26 4.29
N PRO A 142 -6.18 -0.58 5.34
CA PRO A 142 -7.31 0.23 5.76
C PRO A 142 -6.98 1.71 6.01
#